data_AF-A0A953JEF1-F1
#
_entry.id   AF-A0A953JEF1-F1
#
_cell.length_a   1.000
_cell.length_b   1.000
_cell.length_c   1.000
_cell.angle_alpha   90.00
_cell.angle_beta   90.00
_cell.angle_gamma   90.00
#
_symmetry.space_group_name_H-M   'P 1'
#
loop_
_entity.id
_entity.type
_entity.pdbx_description
1 polymer ?
#
loop_
_entity_poly.entity_id
_entity_poly.type
_entity_poly.pdbx_seq_one_letter_code
_entity_poly.pdbx_strand_id
1 'polypeptide(L)'
;MREALVIIQREEKALKKTNRDTSEFFSNHTCKYFPCHETDSTQFNCIFCYCPMYFVRNCLGRPRFITSDNKTVKDCSGCDYPHRPENYRKIIGYLIEVIKAGETVAVYREN
;
A
#
# COMPACT_ATOMS: atom_id res chain seq x y z
N MET A 1 -1.16 -2.77 -39.22
CA MET A 1 -1.96 -3.08 -38.01
C MET A 1 -1.47 -4.33 -37.26
N ARG A 2 -1.25 -5.48 -37.92
CA ARG A 2 -0.79 -6.71 -37.23
C ARG A 2 0.56 -6.58 -36.52
N GLU A 3 1.50 -5.82 -37.07
CA GLU A 3 2.82 -5.60 -36.47
C GLU A 3 2.75 -4.81 -35.16
N ALA A 4 1.92 -3.77 -35.10
CA ALA A 4 1.69 -3.00 -33.87
C ALA A 4 1.10 -3.86 -32.74
N LEU A 5 0.18 -4.78 -33.06
CA LEU A 5 -0.39 -5.72 -32.10
C LEU A 5 0.68 -6.68 -31.53
N VAL A 6 1.61 -7.13 -32.37
CA VAL A 6 2.72 -8.01 -31.95
C VAL A 6 3.72 -7.26 -31.07
N ILE A 7 3.95 -5.97 -31.32
CA ILE A 7 4.81 -5.13 -30.48
C ILE A 7 4.16 -4.92 -29.11
N ILE A 8 2.89 -4.55 -29.06
CA ILE A 8 2.12 -4.37 -27.81
C ILE A 8 2.14 -5.66 -26.98
N GLN A 9 1.89 -6.82 -27.60
CA GLN A 9 1.93 -8.11 -26.91
C GLN A 9 3.33 -8.47 -26.38
N ARG A 10 4.40 -8.07 -27.07
CA ARG A 10 5.78 -8.29 -26.63
C ARG A 10 6.15 -7.37 -25.47
N GLU A 11 5.70 -6.12 -25.49
CA GLU A 11 5.89 -5.14 -24.42
C GLU A 11 5.11 -5.53 -23.16
N GLU A 12 3.85 -5.95 -23.29
CA GLU A 12 3.05 -6.50 -22.17
C GLU A 12 3.70 -7.73 -21.54
N LYS A 13 4.24 -8.63 -22.38
CA LYS A 13 4.93 -9.84 -21.92
C LYS A 13 6.28 -9.55 -21.29
N ALA A 14 6.97 -8.49 -21.74
CA ALA A 14 8.20 -7.99 -21.14
C ALA A 14 7.92 -7.32 -19.78
N LEU A 15 6.85 -6.52 -19.66
CA LEU A 15 6.43 -5.91 -18.39
C LEU A 15 6.06 -6.96 -17.33
N LYS A 16 5.34 -8.02 -17.75
CA LYS A 16 5.06 -9.20 -16.91
C LYS A 16 6.31 -9.99 -16.53
N LYS A 17 7.38 -9.92 -17.33
CA LYS A 17 8.66 -10.58 -17.05
C LYS A 17 9.55 -9.78 -16.10
N THR A 18 9.38 -8.45 -16.04
CA THR A 18 10.14 -7.57 -15.14
C THR A 18 9.55 -7.45 -13.73
N ASN A 19 8.24 -7.62 -13.55
CA ASN A 19 7.60 -7.77 -12.24
C ASN A 19 7.72 -9.22 -11.77
N ARG A 20 8.87 -9.59 -11.21
CA ARG A 20 9.00 -10.86 -10.50
C ARG A 20 8.46 -10.68 -9.08
N ASP A 21 7.43 -11.45 -8.77
CA ASP A 21 6.91 -11.55 -7.40
C ASP A 21 8.02 -12.00 -6.46
N THR A 22 8.15 -11.30 -5.33
CA THR A 22 9.14 -11.55 -4.29
C THR A 22 8.46 -11.51 -2.93
N SER A 23 9.18 -11.85 -1.87
CA SER A 23 8.68 -11.68 -0.49
C SER A 23 8.44 -10.21 -0.11
N GLU A 24 8.92 -9.24 -0.90
CA GLU A 24 8.84 -7.81 -0.62
C GLU A 24 8.02 -7.02 -1.66
N PHE A 25 7.63 -7.66 -2.77
CA PHE A 25 6.89 -7.03 -3.85
C PHE A 25 5.99 -8.01 -4.61
N PHE A 26 4.74 -7.62 -4.86
CA PHE A 26 3.77 -8.35 -5.67
C PHE A 26 2.77 -7.37 -6.28
N SER A 27 2.36 -7.56 -7.54
CA SER A 27 1.35 -6.70 -8.19
C SER A 27 0.22 -7.53 -8.83
N ASN A 28 -0.96 -7.52 -8.22
CA ASN A 28 -2.13 -8.17 -8.77
C ASN A 28 -2.91 -7.27 -9.74
N HIS A 29 -2.44 -7.17 -10.99
CA HIS A 29 -3.13 -6.41 -12.04
C HIS A 29 -4.52 -6.95 -12.42
N THR A 30 -4.90 -8.16 -11.97
CA THR A 30 -6.23 -8.74 -12.20
C THR A 30 -7.25 -8.42 -11.10
N CYS A 31 -6.81 -7.78 -10.01
CA CYS A 31 -7.71 -7.36 -8.94
C CYS A 31 -8.70 -6.31 -9.48
N LYS A 32 -9.99 -6.49 -9.19
CA LYS A 32 -11.05 -5.54 -9.60
C LYS A 32 -10.91 -4.14 -9.00
N TYR A 33 -10.08 -4.00 -7.98
CA TYR A 33 -9.77 -2.73 -7.34
C TYR A 33 -8.44 -2.15 -7.80
N PHE A 34 -7.71 -2.77 -8.75
CA PHE A 34 -6.38 -2.30 -9.15
C PHE A 34 -6.45 -1.09 -10.09
N PRO A 35 -5.63 -0.03 -9.86
CA PRO A 35 -4.86 0.22 -8.64
C PRO A 35 -5.79 0.65 -7.49
N CYS A 36 -5.57 0.10 -6.27
CA CYS A 36 -6.47 0.38 -5.14
C CYS A 36 -6.37 1.83 -4.65
N HIS A 37 -5.24 2.48 -4.92
CA HIS A 37 -4.96 3.87 -4.59
C HIS A 37 -4.33 4.55 -5.81
N GLU A 38 -4.63 5.83 -6.00
CA GLU A 38 -3.90 6.66 -6.95
C GLU A 38 -2.44 6.81 -6.50
N THR A 39 -1.52 6.58 -7.43
CA THR A 39 -0.08 6.73 -7.19
C THR A 39 0.59 7.25 -8.47
N ASP A 40 1.69 7.98 -8.31
CA ASP A 40 2.57 8.43 -9.38
C ASP A 40 3.59 7.34 -9.81
N SER A 41 3.67 6.24 -9.06
CA SER A 41 4.56 5.12 -9.34
C SER A 41 4.00 4.20 -10.43
N THR A 42 4.87 3.79 -11.36
CA THR A 42 4.57 2.70 -12.32
C THR A 42 4.62 1.31 -11.68
N GLN A 43 5.17 1.21 -10.46
CA GLN A 43 5.26 -0.02 -9.68
C GLN A 43 4.35 0.07 -8.45
N PHE A 44 3.24 -0.70 -8.46
CA PHE A 44 2.25 -0.73 -7.39
C PHE A 44 2.34 -2.06 -6.62
N ASN A 45 2.65 -1.99 -5.32
CA ASN A 45 2.80 -3.17 -4.46
C ASN A 45 1.49 -3.51 -3.74
N CYS A 46 0.95 -4.69 -4.01
CA CYS A 46 -0.28 -5.23 -3.42
C CYS A 46 -0.05 -5.94 -2.08
N ILE A 47 1.20 -6.15 -1.63
CA ILE A 47 1.48 -6.84 -0.36
C ILE A 47 0.75 -6.21 0.83
N PHE A 48 0.60 -4.88 0.82
CA PHE A 48 -0.11 -4.13 1.84
C PHE A 48 -1.41 -3.51 1.31
N CYS A 49 -2.22 -4.31 0.58
CA CYS A 49 -3.60 -3.96 0.18
C CYS A 49 -4.47 -3.42 1.34
N TYR A 50 -4.20 -3.86 2.57
CA TYR A 50 -4.67 -3.22 3.79
C TYR A 50 -3.51 -2.52 4.48
N CYS A 51 -3.74 -1.32 5.03
CA CYS A 51 -2.70 -0.55 5.71
C CYS A 51 -2.25 -1.27 6.99
N PRO A 52 -1.02 -1.81 7.05
CA PRO A 52 -0.56 -2.59 8.19
C PRO A 52 -0.27 -1.70 9.41
N MET A 53 -0.22 -0.38 9.22
CA MET A 53 -0.02 0.61 10.27
C MET A 53 -1.33 1.29 10.71
N TYR A 54 -2.51 0.73 10.38
CA TYR A 54 -3.80 1.35 10.71
C TYR A 54 -3.96 1.62 12.23
N PHE A 55 -3.50 0.69 13.06
CA PHE A 55 -3.55 0.79 14.53
C PHE A 55 -2.44 1.66 15.15
N VAL A 56 -1.60 2.31 14.33
CA VAL A 56 -0.49 3.14 14.80
C VAL A 56 -0.84 4.60 14.57
N ARG A 57 -0.86 5.41 15.64
CA ARG A 57 -1.17 6.85 15.53
C ARG A 57 -0.12 7.56 14.68
N ASN A 58 1.15 7.36 15.01
CA ASN A 58 2.30 8.04 14.39
C ASN A 58 2.83 7.27 13.16
N CYS A 59 1.96 6.75 12.30
CA CYS A 59 2.40 5.93 11.17
C CYS A 59 3.22 6.72 10.14
N LEU A 60 4.06 6.02 9.38
CA LEU A 60 4.91 6.60 8.33
C LEU A 60 4.15 7.11 7.10
N GLY A 61 2.89 6.70 6.93
CA GLY A 61 2.03 7.12 5.82
C GLY A 61 1.44 8.50 6.02
N ARG A 62 0.47 8.85 5.16
CA ARG A 62 -0.26 10.14 5.21
C ARG A 62 -1.77 9.91 5.36
N PRO A 63 -2.22 9.34 6.50
CA PRO A 63 -3.64 9.15 6.75
C PRO A 63 -4.33 10.50 6.93
N ARG A 64 -5.63 10.55 6.66
CA ARG A 64 -6.52 11.59 7.20
C ARG A 64 -7.12 11.09 8.50
N PHE A 65 -7.51 12.00 9.39
CA PHE A 65 -8.28 11.66 10.59
C PHE A 65 -9.63 12.34 10.48
N ILE A 66 -10.69 11.55 10.64
CA ILE A 66 -12.07 12.00 10.56
C ILE A 66 -12.69 11.80 11.94
N THR A 67 -13.25 12.86 12.50
CA THR A 67 -13.88 12.85 13.82
C THR A 67 -15.38 13.03 13.69
N SER A 68 -16.15 12.12 14.32
CA SER A 68 -17.62 12.18 14.43
C SER A 68 -18.03 11.62 15.78
N ASP A 69 -18.98 12.26 16.47
CA ASP A 69 -19.52 11.80 17.76
C ASP A 69 -18.43 11.40 18.80
N ASN A 70 -17.40 12.24 18.95
CA ASN A 70 -16.23 12.02 19.83
C ASN A 70 -15.43 10.75 19.52
N LYS A 71 -15.57 10.19 18.32
CA LYS A 71 -14.77 9.08 17.81
C LYS A 71 -13.92 9.56 16.66
N THR A 72 -12.63 9.28 16.75
CA THR A 72 -11.68 9.60 15.68
C THR A 72 -11.36 8.31 14.92
N VAL A 73 -11.61 8.32 13.61
CA VAL A 73 -11.29 7.26 12.68
C VAL A 73 -10.12 7.68 11.82
N LYS A 74 -9.16 6.78 11.65
CA LYS A 74 -8.05 6.95 10.73
C LYS A 74 -8.49 6.54 9.33
N ASP A 75 -8.51 7.46 8.39
CA ASP A 75 -8.84 7.19 6.99
C ASP A 75 -7.56 7.10 6.15
N CYS A 76 -7.30 5.90 5.63
CA CYS A 76 -6.14 5.61 4.78
C CYS A 76 -6.50 5.55 3.28
N SER A 77 -7.75 5.82 2.88
CA SER A 77 -8.23 5.65 1.49
C SER A 77 -7.52 6.51 0.45
N GLY A 78 -6.82 7.56 0.87
CA GLY A 78 -5.97 8.40 0.01
C GLY A 78 -4.47 8.20 0.21
N CYS A 79 -4.03 7.15 0.92
CA CYS A 79 -2.63 6.93 1.28
C CYS A 79 -2.02 5.82 0.41
N ASP A 80 -1.03 6.18 -0.40
CA ASP A 80 -0.31 5.23 -1.27
C ASP A 80 0.99 4.67 -0.65
N TYR A 81 1.38 5.15 0.54
CA TYR A 81 2.66 4.80 1.17
C TYR A 81 2.93 3.27 1.24
N PRO A 82 1.97 2.41 1.62
CA PRO A 82 2.16 0.96 1.66
C PRO A 82 2.26 0.30 0.28
N HIS A 83 1.85 0.99 -0.77
CA HIS A 83 1.85 0.50 -2.15
C HIS A 83 3.10 0.85 -2.92
N ARG A 84 4.00 1.63 -2.33
CA ARG A 84 5.30 1.95 -2.91
C ARG A 84 6.31 0.84 -2.59
N PRO A 85 6.92 0.18 -3.60
CA PRO A 85 7.83 -0.95 -3.38
C PRO A 85 8.98 -0.64 -2.40
N GLU A 86 9.53 0.57 -2.48
CA GLU A 86 10.64 1.04 -1.65
C GLU A 86 10.31 1.16 -0.16
N ASN A 87 9.02 1.08 0.21
CA ASN A 87 8.58 1.25 1.59
C ASN A 87 8.39 -0.06 2.34
N TYR A 88 8.42 -1.23 1.68
CA TYR A 88 8.18 -2.53 2.33
C TYR A 88 9.03 -2.72 3.59
N ARG A 89 10.36 -2.60 3.47
CA ARG A 89 11.29 -2.78 4.60
C ARG A 89 11.11 -1.74 5.69
N LYS A 90 10.80 -0.50 5.32
CA LYS A 90 10.56 0.59 6.28
C LYS A 90 9.34 0.31 7.13
N ILE A 91 8.27 -0.19 6.52
CA ILE A 91 7.03 -0.56 7.20
C ILE A 91 7.28 -1.70 8.18
N ILE A 92 7.93 -2.79 7.73
CA ILE A 92 8.24 -3.92 8.60
C ILE A 92 9.12 -3.50 9.77
N GLY A 93 10.20 -2.75 9.52
CA GLY A 93 11.09 -2.25 10.58
C GLY A 93 10.33 -1.38 11.59
N TYR A 94 9.50 -0.45 11.11
CA TYR A 94 8.71 0.41 11.97
C TYR A 94 7.69 -0.37 12.82
N LEU A 95 6.99 -1.35 12.24
CA LEU A 95 6.04 -2.19 12.97
C LEU A 95 6.72 -3.01 14.06
N ILE A 96 7.93 -3.54 13.81
CA ILE A 96 8.71 -4.25 14.82
C ILE A 96 9.00 -3.33 16.01
N GLU A 97 9.41 -2.09 15.77
CA GLU A 97 9.70 -1.13 16.84
C GLU A 97 8.43 -0.74 17.61
N VAL A 98 7.32 -0.47 16.92
CA VAL A 98 6.01 -0.19 17.53
C VAL A 98 5.55 -1.34 18.43
N ILE A 99 5.67 -2.58 17.95
CA ILE A 99 5.26 -3.77 18.69
C ILE A 99 6.13 -3.96 19.93
N LYS A 100 7.46 -3.80 19.81
CA LYS A 100 8.38 -3.86 20.97
C LYS A 100 8.07 -2.79 22.01
N ALA A 101 7.70 -1.59 21.57
CA ALA A 101 7.34 -0.48 22.44
C ALA A 101 5.95 -0.64 23.09
N GLY A 102 5.11 -1.58 22.61
CA GLY A 102 3.74 -1.77 23.10
C GLY A 102 2.77 -0.67 22.65
N GLU A 103 3.13 0.12 21.63
CA GLU A 103 2.35 1.27 21.15
C GLU A 103 1.24 0.85 20.16
N THR A 104 0.21 0.14 20.65
CA THR A 104 -0.98 -0.18 19.82
C THR A 104 -2.21 0.56 20.34
N VAL A 105 -2.95 1.25 19.46
CA VAL A 105 -4.17 1.99 19.85
C VAL A 105 -5.42 1.20 19.52
N ALA A 106 -6.10 0.71 20.55
CA ALA A 106 -7.47 0.21 20.47
C ALA A 106 -8.44 1.39 20.63
N VAL A 107 -8.88 1.97 19.51
CA VAL A 107 -9.99 2.94 19.39
C VAL A 107 -9.81 4.24 20.20
N TYR A 108 -9.56 5.35 19.50
CA TYR A 108 -9.46 6.67 20.12
C TYR A 108 -10.80 7.10 20.73
N ARG A 109 -10.86 7.19 22.07
CA ARG A 109 -11.83 8.02 22.78
C ARG A 109 -11.08 9.29 23.20
N GLU A 110 -11.52 10.44 22.72
CA GLU A 110 -11.07 11.70 23.32
C GLU A 110 -11.79 11.85 24.67
N ASN A 111 -11.03 12.19 25.71
CA ASN A 111 -11.53 12.43 27.07
C ASN A 111 -12.58 13.54 27.08
#